data_AF-A0A518E412-F1
#
_entry.id   AF-A0A518E412-F1
#
_cell.length_a   1.000
_cell.length_b   1.000
_cell.length_c   1.000
_cell.angle_alpha   90.00
_cell.angle_beta   90.00
_cell.angle_gamma   90.00
#
_symmetry.space_group_name_H-M   'P 1'
#
loop_
_entity.id
_entity.type
_entity.pdbx_description
1 polymer ?
#
loop_
_entity_poly.entity_id
_entity_poly.type
_entity_poly.pdbx_seq_one_letter_code
_entity_poly.pdbx_strand_id
1 'polypeptide(L)'
;MLRKLFRSKKGQGLVEYALIIAGVALISAAGISVFGHKVTDMIAATATVLPGAHADDNGPMVSGKLIETTGAGSGSIQLDAATIAGNTDTGRLDSNVLGSDGSTDGFGGLILESAP
;
A
#
# COMPACT_ATOMS: atom_id res chain seq x y z
N MET A 1 -3.27 -16.72 -68.95
CA MET A 1 -3.75 -17.30 -67.66
C MET A 1 -3.57 -16.37 -66.46
N LEU A 2 -2.59 -15.46 -66.45
CA LEU A 2 -2.31 -14.52 -65.35
C LEU A 2 -3.47 -13.58 -64.95
N ARG A 3 -4.33 -13.18 -65.91
CA ARG A 3 -5.52 -12.33 -65.65
C ARG A 3 -6.62 -13.02 -64.82
N LYS A 4 -6.60 -14.35 -64.70
CA LYS A 4 -7.63 -15.11 -63.94
C LYS A 4 -7.29 -15.19 -62.44
N LEU A 5 -6.01 -15.05 -62.08
CA LEU A 5 -5.55 -14.99 -60.69
C LEU A 5 -6.00 -13.69 -60.01
N PHE A 6 -5.81 -12.54 -60.66
CA PHE A 6 -6.25 -11.22 -60.15
C PHE A 6 -7.78 -11.01 -60.16
N ARG A 7 -8.54 -11.95 -60.72
CA ARG A 7 -10.01 -11.91 -60.80
C ARG A 7 -10.66 -12.93 -59.88
N SER A 8 -9.89 -13.53 -58.98
CA SER A 8 -10.42 -14.39 -57.93
C SER A 8 -10.85 -13.53 -56.73
N LYS A 9 -12.15 -13.22 -56.65
CA LYS A 9 -12.77 -12.57 -55.47
C LYS A 9 -12.96 -13.53 -54.28
N LYS A 10 -12.58 -14.80 -54.43
CA LYS A 10 -12.64 -15.83 -53.38
C LYS A 10 -11.54 -15.54 -52.36
N GLY A 11 -11.86 -14.74 -51.35
CA GLY A 11 -10.93 -14.30 -50.30
C GLY A 11 -11.06 -12.82 -49.95
N GLN A 12 -11.73 -12.03 -50.80
CA GLN A 12 -11.96 -10.61 -50.54
C GLN A 12 -12.70 -10.38 -49.22
N GLY A 13 -13.75 -11.18 -48.95
CA GLY A 13 -14.48 -11.07 -47.68
C GLY A 13 -13.64 -11.44 -46.45
N LEU A 14 -12.68 -12.37 -46.57
CA LEU A 14 -11.80 -12.74 -45.47
C LEU A 14 -10.82 -11.60 -45.16
N VAL A 15 -10.27 -10.96 -46.20
CA VAL A 15 -9.37 -9.81 -46.06
C VAL A 15 -10.11 -8.59 -45.50
N GLU A 16 -11.35 -8.33 -45.89
CA GLU A 16 -12.14 -7.22 -45.35
C GLU A 16 -12.34 -7.34 -43.83
N TYR A 17 -12.76 -8.51 -43.34
CA TYR A 17 -12.90 -8.72 -41.89
C TYR A 17 -11.56 -8.68 -41.16
N ALA A 18 -10.49 -9.27 -41.72
CA ALA A 18 -9.16 -9.22 -41.12
C ALA A 18 -8.61 -7.78 -41.02
N LEU A 19 -8.84 -6.97 -42.06
CA LEU A 19 -8.43 -5.57 -42.09
C LEU A 19 -9.18 -4.74 -41.02
N ILE A 20 -10.48 -4.98 -40.86
CA ILE A 20 -11.29 -4.33 -39.83
C ILE A 20 -10.79 -4.72 -38.42
N ILE A 21 -10.54 -6.01 -38.18
CA ILE A 21 -10.01 -6.50 -36.88
C ILE A 21 -8.65 -5.86 -36.58
N ALA A 22 -7.74 -5.82 -37.55
CA ALA A 22 -6.44 -5.19 -37.39
C ALA A 22 -6.54 -3.68 -37.10
N GLY A 23 -7.46 -2.98 -37.77
CA GLY A 23 -7.71 -1.56 -37.54
C GLY A 23 -8.23 -1.28 -36.12
N VAL A 24 -9.20 -2.07 -35.65
CA VAL A 24 -9.74 -1.94 -34.28
C VAL A 24 -8.65 -2.22 -33.24
N ALA A 25 -7.90 -3.32 -33.40
CA ALA A 25 -6.83 -3.67 -32.48
C ALA A 25 -5.75 -2.58 -32.39
N LEU A 26 -5.36 -1.98 -33.53
CA LEU A 26 -4.36 -0.91 -33.58
C LEU A 26 -4.84 0.36 -32.86
N ILE A 27 -6.09 0.78 -33.11
CA ILE A 27 -6.65 1.97 -32.47
C ILE A 27 -6.79 1.75 -30.95
N SER A 28 -7.25 0.56 -30.53
CA SER A 28 -7.34 0.20 -29.11
C SER A 28 -5.98 0.20 -28.42
N ALA A 29 -4.95 -0.38 -29.06
CA ALA A 29 -3.58 -0.39 -28.51
C ALA A 29 -3.01 1.03 -28.35
N ALA A 30 -3.22 1.91 -29.34
CA ALA A 30 -2.81 3.30 -29.25
C ALA A 30 -3.52 4.05 -28.12
N GLY A 31 -4.83 3.85 -27.96
CA GLY A 31 -5.61 4.42 -26.86
C GLY A 31 -5.10 3.98 -25.49
N ILE A 32 -4.86 2.69 -25.30
CA ILE A 32 -4.34 2.14 -24.05
C ILE A 32 -2.91 2.63 -23.78
N SER A 33 -2.06 2.74 -24.82
CA SER A 33 -0.69 3.25 -24.67
C SER A 33 -0.65 4.71 -24.20
N VAL A 34 -1.58 5.55 -24.63
CA VAL A 34 -1.60 6.98 -24.28
C VAL A 34 -2.31 7.22 -22.96
N PHE A 35 -3.44 6.56 -22.74
CA PHE A 35 -4.31 6.79 -21.58
C PHE A 35 -4.08 5.81 -20.43
N GLY A 36 -3.35 4.71 -20.62
CA GLY A 36 -3.11 3.71 -19.58
C GLY A 36 -2.52 4.31 -18.31
N HIS A 37 -1.37 5.00 -18.41
CA HIS A 37 -0.77 5.66 -17.25
C HIS A 37 -1.65 6.80 -16.69
N LYS A 38 -2.35 7.55 -17.54
CA LYS A 38 -3.21 8.67 -17.11
C LYS A 38 -4.43 8.20 -16.31
N VAL A 39 -5.03 7.08 -16.72
CA VAL A 39 -6.15 6.48 -15.99
C VAL A 39 -5.66 5.92 -14.66
N THR A 40 -4.49 5.26 -14.64
CA THR A 40 -3.85 4.81 -13.39
C THR A 40 -3.55 5.99 -12.46
N ASP A 41 -3.00 7.09 -12.97
CA ASP A 41 -2.73 8.30 -12.18
C ASP A 41 -4.01 8.95 -11.65
N MET A 42 -5.09 8.94 -12.43
CA MET A 42 -6.39 9.46 -11.99
C MET A 42 -7.02 8.58 -10.89
N ILE A 43 -6.94 7.26 -11.03
CA ILE A 43 -7.39 6.30 -10.01
C ILE A 43 -6.58 6.49 -8.73
N ALA A 44 -5.26 6.62 -8.84
CA ALA A 44 -4.36 6.85 -7.70
C ALA A 44 -4.67 8.17 -7.00
N ALA A 45 -4.85 9.27 -7.74
CA ALA A 45 -5.25 10.55 -7.18
C ALA A 45 -6.61 10.46 -6.47
N THR A 46 -7.57 9.75 -7.06
CA THR A 46 -8.88 9.55 -6.43
C THR A 46 -8.79 8.68 -5.16
N ALA A 47 -7.92 7.66 -5.15
CA ALA A 47 -7.66 6.82 -3.99
C ALA A 47 -7.02 7.60 -2.83
N THR A 48 -6.17 8.59 -3.12
CA THR A 48 -5.61 9.49 -2.10
C THR A 48 -6.64 10.47 -1.52
N VAL A 49 -7.74 10.73 -2.25
CA VAL A 49 -8.80 11.68 -1.84
C VAL A 49 -10.01 10.96 -1.23
N LEU A 50 -10.06 9.62 -1.28
CA LEU A 50 -11.13 8.84 -0.68
C LEU A 50 -11.05 8.95 0.87
N PRO A 51 -12.16 9.21 1.58
CA PRO A 51 -12.16 9.31 3.05
C PRO A 51 -11.65 8.00 3.68
N GLY A 52 -10.56 8.09 4.47
CA GLY A 52 -9.81 6.94 5.02
C GLY A 52 -8.31 6.93 4.66
N ALA A 53 -7.82 7.93 3.91
CA ALA A 53 -6.42 8.11 3.53
C ALA A 53 -5.73 9.25 4.32
N HIS A 54 -5.90 9.31 5.65
CA HIS A 54 -5.07 10.21 6.45
C HIS A 54 -3.65 9.65 6.56
N ALA A 55 -2.64 10.53 6.58
CA ALA A 55 -1.23 10.14 6.72
C ALA A 55 -0.98 9.30 7.98
N ASP A 56 -1.80 9.49 9.01
CA ASP A 56 -1.75 8.75 10.27
C ASP A 56 -2.32 7.32 10.16
N ASP A 57 -3.18 7.04 9.17
CA ASP A 57 -3.80 5.73 8.94
C ASP A 57 -3.00 4.83 7.96
N ASN A 58 -2.03 5.43 7.24
CA ASN A 58 -1.23 4.75 6.22
C ASN A 58 0.28 4.73 6.55
N GLY A 59 0.64 5.12 7.77
CA GLY A 59 2.01 5.01 8.29
C GLY A 59 2.40 3.54 8.49
N PRO A 60 3.70 3.20 8.48
CA PRO A 60 4.13 1.86 8.89
C PRO A 60 3.53 1.58 10.27
N MET A 61 2.85 0.44 10.44
CA MET A 61 2.39 -0.02 11.74
C MET A 61 3.59 -0.04 12.68
N VAL A 62 3.71 0.99 13.52
CA VAL A 62 4.73 1.03 14.54
C VAL A 62 4.31 0.00 15.56
N SER A 63 4.93 -1.18 15.52
CA SER A 63 4.83 -2.12 16.62
C SER A 63 5.40 -1.40 17.84
N GLY A 64 4.51 -0.92 18.71
CA GLY A 64 4.89 -0.36 20.00
C GLY A 64 5.78 -1.39 20.66
N LYS A 65 7.03 -1.03 20.95
CA LYS A 65 7.95 -1.95 21.59
C LYS A 65 7.51 -2.05 23.05
N LEU A 66 6.85 -3.16 23.40
CA LEU A 66 6.47 -3.49 24.78
C LEU A 66 7.70 -3.46 25.70
N ILE A 67 8.85 -3.83 25.13
CA ILE A 67 10.13 -3.93 25.81
C ILE A 67 11.19 -3.17 24.99
N GLU A 68 11.96 -2.27 25.60
CA GLU A 68 13.02 -1.55 24.88
C GLU A 68 14.11 -2.53 24.47
N THR A 69 14.27 -2.64 23.17
CA THR A 69 15.26 -3.51 22.53
C THR A 69 16.17 -2.68 21.63
N THR A 70 17.42 -3.12 21.55
CA THR A 70 18.48 -2.56 20.72
C THR A 70 18.96 -3.58 19.68
N GLY A 71 19.61 -3.11 18.62
CA GLY A 71 20.21 -3.98 17.58
C GLY A 71 19.24 -4.56 16.53
N ALA A 72 17.97 -4.12 16.49
CA ALA A 72 16.94 -4.68 15.60
C ALA A 72 17.17 -4.49 14.07
N GLY A 73 18.23 -3.78 13.66
CA GLY A 73 18.58 -3.57 12.24
C GLY A 73 19.91 -4.16 11.81
N SER A 74 20.67 -4.77 12.73
CA SER A 74 22.08 -5.13 12.51
C SER A 74 22.49 -6.49 13.10
N GLY A 75 21.56 -7.24 13.71
CA GLY A 75 21.86 -8.55 14.28
C GLY A 75 20.73 -9.09 15.17
N SER A 76 21.11 -9.84 16.21
CA SER A 76 20.16 -10.35 17.21
C SER A 76 19.53 -9.20 17.99
N ILE A 77 18.22 -9.30 18.22
CA ILE A 77 17.48 -8.41 19.10
C ILE A 77 18.00 -8.59 20.53
N GLN A 78 18.51 -7.51 21.12
CA GLN A 78 19.05 -7.49 22.48
C GLN A 78 18.22 -6.57 23.36
N LEU A 79 18.21 -6.84 24.66
CA LEU A 79 17.53 -6.01 25.65
C LEU A 79 18.30 -4.72 25.88
N ASP A 80 17.63 -3.56 25.79
CA ASP A 80 18.23 -2.28 26.12
C ASP A 80 18.04 -1.95 27.61
N ALA A 81 18.87 -2.58 28.45
CA ALA A 81 18.78 -2.46 29.91
C ALA A 81 18.98 -1.01 30.41
N ALA A 82 19.78 -0.20 29.70
CA ALA A 82 20.03 1.18 30.08
C ALA A 82 18.78 2.05 29.86
N THR A 83 18.14 1.91 28.70
CA THR A 83 16.89 2.63 28.42
C THR A 83 15.75 2.15 29.32
N ILE A 84 15.68 0.85 29.62
CA ILE A 84 14.69 0.31 30.58
C ILE A 84 14.86 0.94 31.96
N ALA A 85 16.09 1.00 32.48
CA ALA A 85 16.36 1.59 33.79
C ALA A 85 16.06 3.10 33.81
N GLY A 86 16.37 3.82 32.73
CA GLY A 86 16.11 5.26 32.60
C GLY A 86 14.61 5.60 32.53
N ASN A 87 13.78 4.65 32.11
CA ASN A 87 12.32 4.79 32.00
C ASN A 87 11.57 4.15 33.17
N THR A 88 12.25 3.84 34.27
CA THR A 88 11.61 3.37 35.51
C THR A 88 10.55 4.40 35.94
N ASP A 89 9.38 3.91 36.35
CA ASP A 89 8.22 4.71 36.77
C ASP A 89 7.59 5.60 35.67
N THR A 90 7.90 5.33 34.40
CA THR A 90 7.21 5.95 33.25
C THR A 90 6.28 4.95 32.57
N GLY A 91 5.10 5.40 32.15
CA GLY A 91 4.15 4.54 31.44
C GLY A 91 4.61 4.22 30.02
N ARG A 92 4.85 2.93 29.75
CA ARG A 92 5.51 2.46 28.52
C ARG A 92 4.56 2.25 27.34
N LEU A 93 3.26 2.15 27.62
CA LEU A 93 2.22 1.90 26.64
C LEU A 93 1.17 3.01 26.57
N ASP A 94 1.31 4.05 27.39
CA ASP A 94 0.29 5.09 27.57
C ASP A 94 -0.08 5.75 26.24
N SER A 95 0.93 6.13 25.45
CA SER A 95 0.71 6.70 24.11
C SER A 95 0.07 5.72 23.12
N ASN A 96 0.25 4.41 23.29
CA ASN A 96 -0.29 3.37 22.38
C ASN A 96 -1.68 2.87 22.81
N VAL A 97 -2.04 3.01 24.09
CA VAL A 97 -3.27 2.44 24.67
C VAL A 97 -4.29 3.52 25.02
N LEU A 98 -3.84 4.67 25.54
CA LEU A 98 -4.71 5.75 26.03
C LEU A 98 -4.78 6.94 25.08
N GLY A 99 -3.87 7.01 24.10
CA GLY A 99 -3.75 8.16 23.21
C GLY A 99 -3.11 9.36 23.92
N SER A 100 -2.90 10.44 23.18
CA SER A 100 -2.11 11.62 23.59
C SER A 100 -2.78 12.52 24.65
N ASP A 101 -3.55 11.97 25.58
CA ASP A 101 -4.28 12.73 26.60
C ASP A 101 -3.41 13.16 27.79
N GLY A 102 -2.14 12.73 27.82
CA GLY A 102 -1.14 13.22 28.76
C GLY A 102 -1.28 12.64 30.17
N SER A 103 -2.09 11.59 30.36
CA SER A 103 -2.14 10.86 31.62
C SER A 103 -0.98 9.88 31.70
N THR A 104 0.09 10.25 32.41
CA THR A 104 1.38 9.53 32.51
C THR A 104 1.34 8.27 33.37
N ASP A 105 0.16 7.72 33.66
CA ASP A 105 0.02 6.58 34.56
C ASP A 105 -0.93 5.53 33.98
N GLY A 106 -0.67 5.07 32.76
CA GLY A 106 -1.62 4.26 32.01
C GLY A 106 -1.99 2.91 32.62
N PHE A 107 -1.28 2.46 33.66
CA PHE A 107 -1.62 1.27 34.44
C PHE A 107 -1.39 1.40 35.96
N GLY A 108 -0.82 2.49 36.48
CA GLY A 108 -0.66 2.69 37.92
C GLY A 108 -2.00 2.90 38.60
N GLY A 109 -2.27 2.10 39.62
CA GLY A 109 -3.55 2.08 40.34
C GLY A 109 -4.49 0.93 39.96
N LEU A 110 -4.17 0.11 38.94
CA LEU A 110 -4.95 -1.11 38.64
C LEU A 110 -4.52 -2.33 39.47
N ILE A 111 -3.31 -2.30 40.03
CA ILE A 111 -2.86 -3.28 41.03
C ILE A 111 -2.77 -2.56 42.37
N LEU A 112 -3.77 -2.78 43.21
CA LEU A 112 -3.73 -2.40 44.61
C LEU A 112 -2.95 -3.50 45.34
N GLU A 113 -1.72 -3.20 45.77
CA GLU A 113 -0.98 -4.10 46.64
C GLU A 113 -1.74 -4.26 47.97
N SER A 114 -2.01 -5.51 48.34
CA SER A 114 -2.53 -5.82 49.67
C SER A 114 -1.51 -5.31 50.69
N ALA A 115 -1.90 -4.31 51.47
CA ALA A 115 -1.15 -3.88 52.65
C ALA A 115 -0.94 -5.07 53.62
N PRO A 116 0.15 -5.08 54.41
CA PRO A 116 0.52 -6.18 55.29
C PRO A 116 -0.54 -6.52 56.35
#